data_AF-A0A838D8A6-F1
#
_entry.id   AF-A0A838D8A6-F1
#
_cell.length_a   1.000
_cell.length_b   1.000
_cell.length_c   1.000
_cell.angle_alpha   90.00
_cell.angle_beta   90.00
_cell.angle_gamma   90.00
#
_symmetry.space_group_name_H-M   'P 1'
#
loop_
_entity.id
_entity.type
_entity.pdbx_description
1 polymer ?
#
loop_
_entity_poly.entity_id
_entity_poly.type
_entity_poly.pdbx_seq_one_letter_code
_entity_poly.pdbx_strand_id
1 'polypeptide(L)'
;MDSTNQYVNARKLQEQLAKKVIIKDDFDREIEFVCGVDVSYKKSIAQCSAVIVKNNSLEPIEIVTSKSTIKSPYIPGLFMLRESNPILLTF
;
A
#
# COMPACT_ATOMS: atom_id res chain seq x y z
N MET A 1 6.44 -19.97 -15.74
CA MET A 1 7.41 -19.52 -14.72
C MET A 1 6.95 -20.10 -13.39
N ASP A 2 7.84 -20.80 -12.70
CA ASP A 2 7.54 -21.45 -11.41
C ASP A 2 7.17 -20.38 -10.36
N SER A 3 5.94 -20.43 -9.86
CA SER A 3 5.42 -19.49 -8.84
C SER A 3 6.23 -19.53 -7.55
N THR A 4 6.87 -20.68 -7.26
CA THR A 4 7.77 -20.85 -6.11
C THR A 4 8.95 -19.87 -6.20
N ASN A 5 9.54 -19.72 -7.39
CA ASN A 5 10.68 -18.83 -7.61
C ASN A 5 10.27 -17.35 -7.48
N GLN A 6 9.04 -17.00 -7.86
CA GLN A 6 8.52 -15.64 -7.69
C GLN A 6 8.47 -15.21 -6.23
N TYR A 7 7.93 -16.05 -5.34
CA TYR A 7 7.80 -15.70 -3.92
C TYR A 7 9.14 -15.68 -3.19
N VAL A 8 10.07 -16.55 -3.54
CA VAL A 8 11.45 -16.50 -3.04
C VAL A 8 12.12 -15.17 -3.39
N ASN A 9 11.97 -14.71 -4.64
CA ASN A 9 12.52 -13.42 -5.07
C ASN A 9 11.83 -12.24 -4.37
N ALA A 10 10.52 -12.31 -4.15
CA ALA A 10 9.79 -11.29 -3.40
C ALA A 10 10.29 -11.17 -1.95
N ARG A 11 10.55 -12.28 -1.25
CA ARG A 11 11.12 -12.27 0.11
C ARG A 11 12.53 -11.66 0.14
N LYS A 12 13.38 -12.04 -0.81
CA LYS A 12 14.73 -11.44 -0.93
C LYS A 12 14.65 -9.93 -1.14
N LEU A 13 13.74 -9.47 -2.00
CA LEU A 13 13.53 -8.04 -2.22
C LEU A 13 13.00 -7.35 -0.97
N GLN A 14 12.05 -7.96 -0.25
CA GLN A 14 11.52 -7.45 1.01
C GLN A 14 12.64 -7.29 2.06
N GLU A 15 13.53 -8.27 2.21
CA GLU A 15 14.69 -8.20 3.09
C GLU A 15 15.67 -7.08 2.71
N GLN A 16 15.86 -6.83 1.41
CA GLN A 16 16.69 -5.74 0.91
C GLN A 16 16.06 -4.37 1.17
N LEU A 17 14.75 -4.23 0.94
CA LEU A 17 14.00 -2.99 1.17
C LEU A 17 13.87 -2.66 2.66
N ALA A 18 13.73 -3.68 3.52
CA ALA A 18 13.66 -3.49 4.97
C ALA A 18 14.89 -2.74 5.52
N LYS A 19 16.07 -2.93 4.93
CA LYS A 19 17.31 -2.23 5.31
C LYS A 19 17.29 -0.72 5.00
N LYS A 20 16.34 -0.26 4.19
CA LYS A 20 16.19 1.17 3.81
C LYS A 20 15.14 1.89 4.66
N VAL A 21 14.46 1.21 5.57
CA VAL A 21 13.44 1.81 6.44
C VAL A 21 14.11 2.71 7.47
N ILE A 22 13.69 3.98 7.52
CA ILE A 22 14.11 4.93 8.56
C ILE A 22 13.21 4.69 9.77
N ILE A 23 13.81 4.31 10.90
CA ILE A 23 13.11 3.93 12.16
C ILE A 23 13.16 5.05 13.22
N LYS A 24 13.43 6.28 12.78
CA LYS A 24 13.42 7.49 13.61
C LYS A 24 12.46 8.49 12.99
N ASP A 25 11.95 9.39 13.82
CA ASP A 25 11.29 10.59 13.33
C ASP A 25 12.30 11.38 12.47
N ASP A 26 11.82 11.83 11.31
CA ASP A 26 12.59 12.58 10.31
C ASP A 26 11.75 13.76 9.77
N PHE A 27 10.70 14.18 10.49
CA PHE A 27 9.88 15.33 10.14
C PHE A 27 10.52 16.62 10.67
N ASP A 28 10.62 17.63 9.80
CA ASP A 28 11.17 18.96 10.10
C ASP A 28 10.07 20.02 10.32
N ARG A 29 8.80 19.62 10.22
CA ARG A 29 7.62 20.49 10.29
C ARG A 29 6.41 19.76 10.84
N GLU A 30 5.41 20.52 11.27
CA GLU A 30 4.13 19.98 11.70
C GLU A 30 3.38 19.30 10.54
N ILE A 31 2.71 18.19 10.86
CA ILE A 31 1.90 17.42 9.90
C ILE A 31 0.54 18.10 9.78
N GLU A 32 0.28 18.73 8.62
CA GLU A 32 -0.99 19.39 8.33
C GLU A 32 -2.06 18.40 7.82
N PHE A 33 -1.64 17.41 7.03
CA PHE A 33 -2.52 16.45 6.37
C PHE A 33 -2.09 15.01 6.61
N VAL A 34 -3.06 14.12 6.74
CA VAL A 34 -2.85 12.67 6.88
C VAL A 34 -3.64 11.95 5.81
N CYS A 35 -3.02 10.98 5.13
CA CYS A 35 -3.68 10.14 4.14
C CYS A 35 -3.94 8.74 4.72
N GLY A 36 -5.21 8.35 4.79
CA GLY A 36 -5.63 6.97 5.04
C GLY A 36 -5.81 6.22 3.72
N VAL A 37 -5.31 4.99 3.64
CA VAL A 37 -5.41 4.14 2.44
C VAL A 37 -5.98 2.78 2.83
N ASP A 38 -6.97 2.31 2.08
CA ASP A 38 -7.57 0.98 2.25
C ASP A 38 -7.80 0.28 0.90
N VAL A 39 -7.67 -1.04 0.88
CA VAL A 39 -7.92 -1.88 -0.30
C VAL A 39 -8.91 -2.99 0.03
N SER A 40 -10.07 -2.95 -0.62
CA SER A 40 -11.07 -4.01 -0.54
C SER A 40 -11.03 -4.93 -1.76
N TYR A 41 -11.45 -6.18 -1.57
CA TYR A 41 -11.40 -7.21 -2.61
C TYR A 41 -12.77 -7.84 -2.85
N LYS A 42 -13.16 -7.94 -4.12
CA LYS A 42 -14.36 -8.68 -4.52
C LYS A 42 -14.08 -9.45 -5.81
N LYS A 43 -14.16 -10.78 -5.75
CA LYS A 43 -13.79 -11.69 -6.84
C LYS A 43 -12.35 -11.39 -7.31
N SER A 44 -12.17 -11.01 -8.57
CA SER A 44 -10.87 -10.69 -9.19
C SER A 44 -10.53 -9.20 -9.17
N ILE A 45 -11.35 -8.36 -8.52
CA ILE A 45 -11.17 -6.90 -8.50
C ILE A 45 -10.71 -6.45 -7.11
N ALA A 46 -9.69 -5.61 -7.09
CA ALA A 46 -9.28 -4.80 -5.96
C ALA A 46 -9.80 -3.37 -6.16
N GLN A 47 -10.43 -2.80 -5.13
CA GLN A 47 -10.85 -1.41 -5.05
C GLN A 47 -10.00 -0.74 -3.99
N CYS A 48 -9.27 0.31 -4.36
CA CYS A 48 -8.50 1.13 -3.44
C CYS A 48 -9.23 2.45 -3.19
N SER A 49 -9.11 2.95 -1.97
CA SER A 49 -9.52 4.30 -1.59
C SER A 49 -8.37 4.97 -0.83
N ALA A 50 -8.02 6.19 -1.22
CA ALA A 50 -7.10 7.06 -0.49
C ALA A 50 -7.88 8.32 -0.07
N VAL A 51 -7.84 8.65 1.22
CA VAL A 51 -8.56 9.79 1.80
C VAL A 51 -7.57 10.67 2.54
N ILE A 52 -7.42 11.90 2.10
CA ILE A 52 -6.61 12.90 2.79
C ILE A 52 -7.52 13.70 3.73
N VAL A 53 -7.12 13.83 4.99
CA VAL A 53 -7.80 14.62 6.01
C VAL A 53 -6.88 15.69 6.59
N LYS A 54 -7.46 16.78 7.11
CA LYS A 54 -6.73 17.70 7.99
C LYS A 54 -6.40 17.01 9.31
N ASN A 55 -5.16 17.12 9.77
CA ASN A 55 -4.70 16.44 10.98
C ASN A 55 -5.42 16.93 12.25
N ASN A 56 -5.80 18.21 12.30
CA ASN A 56 -6.43 18.82 13.48
C ASN A 56 -7.95 18.54 13.62
N SER A 57 -8.67 18.40 12.51
CA SER A 57 -10.14 18.27 12.51
C SER A 57 -10.65 16.94 11.96
N LEU A 58 -9.80 16.16 11.30
CA LEU A 58 -10.15 14.95 10.54
C LEU A 58 -11.16 15.20 9.41
N GLU A 59 -11.35 16.46 9.02
CA GLU A 59 -12.18 16.80 7.85
C GLU A 59 -11.52 16.27 6.58
N PRO A 60 -12.24 15.48 5.74
CA PRO A 60 -11.72 15.02 4.47
C PRO A 60 -11.56 16.21 3.51
N ILE A 61 -10.39 16.31 2.89
CA ILE A 61 -10.09 17.32 1.88
C ILE A 61 -10.05 16.72 0.48
N GLU A 62 -9.68 15.45 0.35
CA GLU A 62 -9.56 14.76 -0.93
C GLU A 62 -9.85 13.28 -0.79
N ILE A 63 -10.52 12.70 -1.79
CA ILE A 63 -10.84 11.29 -1.86
C ILE A 63 -10.57 10.82 -3.29
N VAL A 64 -9.64 9.87 -3.43
CA VAL A 64 -9.34 9.20 -4.71
C VAL A 64 -9.67 7.72 -4.58
N THR A 65 -10.27 7.15 -5.63
CA THR A 65 -10.53 5.71 -5.68
C THR A 65 -10.05 5.13 -7.00
N SER A 66 -9.58 3.88 -6.96
CA SER A 66 -9.15 3.17 -8.15
C SER A 66 -9.61 1.72 -8.14
N LYS A 67 -9.67 1.12 -9.33
CA LYS A 67 -9.96 -0.30 -9.53
C LYS A 67 -8.81 -0.95 -10.26
N SER A 68 -8.41 -2.14 -9.81
CA SER A 68 -7.44 -2.96 -10.54
C SER A 68 -7.78 -4.45 -10.45
N THR A 69 -7.25 -5.23 -11.39
CA THR A 69 -7.37 -6.69 -11.33
C THR A 69 -6.32 -7.25 -10.38
N ILE A 70 -6.71 -8.19 -9.53
CA ILE A 70 -5.82 -8.86 -8.57
C ILE A 70 -4.79 -9.70 -9.34
N LYS A 71 -3.49 -9.40 -9.15
CA LYS A 71 -2.38 -10.10 -9.82
C LYS A 71 -1.76 -11.24 -8.99
N SER A 72 -2.02 -11.28 -7.68
CA SER A 72 -1.43 -12.29 -6.78
C SER A 72 -2.42 -12.71 -5.69
N PRO A 73 -2.41 -14.00 -5.29
CA PRO A 73 -3.24 -14.48 -4.19
C PRO A 73 -2.79 -13.86 -2.85
N TYR A 74 -3.58 -14.05 -1.80
CA TYR A 74 -3.15 -13.72 -0.45
C TYR A 74 -2.09 -14.73 0.00
N ILE A 75 -0.95 -14.23 0.46
CA ILE A 75 0.17 -15.02 0.96
C ILE A 75 0.61 -14.43 2.28
N PRO A 76 0.48 -15.16 3.41
CA PRO A 76 0.94 -14.70 4.70
C PRO A 76 2.41 -14.24 4.65
N GLY A 77 2.67 -13.02 5.15
CA GLY A 77 4.00 -12.40 5.14
C GLY A 77 4.41 -11.68 3.84
N LEU A 78 3.66 -11.83 2.75
CA LEU A 78 3.90 -11.19 1.45
C LEU A 78 2.68 -10.42 0.93
N PHE A 79 1.89 -9.86 1.83
CA PHE A 79 0.63 -9.20 1.49
C PHE A 79 0.80 -8.01 0.54
N MET A 80 1.97 -7.36 0.57
CA MET A 80 2.38 -6.33 -0.39
C MET A 80 2.22 -6.75 -1.86
N LEU A 81 2.41 -8.02 -2.22
CA LEU A 81 2.22 -8.49 -3.60
C LEU A 81 0.78 -8.34 -4.09
N ARG A 82 -0.17 -8.27 -3.15
CA ARG A 82 -1.59 -8.12 -3.42
C ARG A 82 -2.05 -6.66 -3.31
N GLU A 83 -1.50 -5.89 -2.37
CA GLU A 83 -1.92 -4.52 -2.07
C GLU A 83 -1.15 -3.42 -2.81
N SER A 84 0.13 -3.61 -3.13
CA SER A 84 0.94 -2.51 -3.64
C SER A 84 0.44 -1.98 -4.98
N ASN A 85 0.00 -2.85 -5.90
CA ASN A 85 -0.51 -2.40 -7.20
C ASN A 85 -1.77 -1.52 -7.10
N PRO A 86 -2.86 -1.92 -6.41
CA PRO A 86 -4.02 -1.04 -6.25
C PRO A 86 -3.68 0.29 -5.55
N ILE A 87 -2.79 0.27 -4.55
CA ILE A 87 -2.36 1.50 -3.85
C ILE A 87 -1.62 2.45 -4.79
N LEU A 88 -0.60 1.95 -5.52
CA LEU A 88 0.23 2.78 -6.40
C LEU A 88 -0.49 3.33 -7.64
N LEU A 89 -1.68 2.81 -7.96
CA LEU A 89 -2.54 3.33 -9.04
C LEU A 89 -3.55 4.38 -8.57
N THR A 90 -3.56 4.72 -7.28
CA THR A 90 -4.52 5.65 -6.66
C THR A 90 -3.82 6.97 -6.38
N PHE A 91 -3.77 7.85 -7.38
CA PHE A 91 -3.17 9.18 -7.33
C PHE A 91 -4.05 10.18 -8.08
#